data_AF-X1CFH0-F1
#
_entry.id   AF-X1CFH0-F1
#
_cell.length_a   1.000
_cell.length_b   1.000
_cell.length_c   1.000
_cell.angle_alpha   90.00
_cell.angle_beta   90.00
_cell.angle_gamma   90.00
#
_symmetry.space_group_name_H-M   'P 1'
#
loop_
_entity.id
_entity.type
_entity.pdbx_description
1 polymer ?
#
loop_
_entity_poly.entity_id
_entity_poly.type
_entity_poly.pdbx_seq_one_letter_code
_entity_poly.pdbx_strand_id
1 'polypeptide(L)'
;MSYNRVNILIVGCDEIENHGRADTIVFLSISPKTKDVLILSIPRDTRVEIPGRGMDKINHAYAFGGEKLISKTVSSFLDVPIHFYAVVDFNGFVNIIDELGRVEIDVEKEMHYVDKAGGVEINLYPGKQILDGEKSLQYIRFRQDRFGDLGRIKRQQKLALAVIKKMMKFDSITKIPQISEGMKGYIETNIKAQ
;
A
#
# COMPACT_ATOMS: atom_id res chain seq x y z
N MET A 1 26.90 3.41 1.65
CA MET A 1 26.46 4.82 1.56
C MET A 1 25.61 5.13 2.79
N SER A 2 26.00 6.10 3.63
CA SER A 2 25.18 6.54 4.77
C SER A 2 24.28 7.69 4.31
N TYR A 3 23.10 7.36 3.79
CA TYR A 3 22.10 8.37 3.45
C TYR A 3 21.63 9.08 4.73
N ASN A 4 21.43 10.40 4.67
CA ASN A 4 20.88 11.15 5.80
C ASN A 4 19.40 10.76 6.05
N ARG A 5 18.67 10.49 4.96
CA ARG A 5 17.35 9.88 4.94
C ARG A 5 17.26 8.85 3.82
N VAL A 6 16.59 7.74 4.08
CA VAL A 6 16.22 6.74 3.09
C VAL A 6 14.76 6.96 2.71
N ASN A 7 14.51 7.21 1.43
CA ASN A 7 13.18 7.49 0.89
C ASN A 7 12.70 6.26 0.11
N ILE A 8 11.51 5.78 0.45
CA ILE A 8 10.91 4.56 -0.05
C ILE A 8 9.52 4.92 -0.59
N LEU A 9 9.24 4.52 -1.83
CA LEU A 9 7.91 4.64 -2.42
C LEU A 9 7.17 3.31 -2.28
N ILE A 10 5.98 3.33 -1.68
CA ILE A 10 5.12 2.16 -1.58
C ILE A 10 3.90 2.39 -2.47
N VAL A 11 3.66 1.47 -3.39
CA VAL A 11 2.56 1.50 -4.35
C VAL A 11 1.67 0.29 -4.13
N GLY A 12 0.39 0.51 -3.85
CA GLY A 12 -0.63 -0.52 -3.82
C GLY A 12 -1.44 -0.50 -5.12
N CYS A 13 -1.50 -1.62 -5.82
CA CYS A 13 -2.25 -1.78 -7.07
C CYS A 13 -3.19 -2.98 -7.02
N ASP A 14 -4.30 -2.92 -7.76
CA ASP A 14 -5.21 -4.06 -7.90
C ASP A 14 -4.53 -5.25 -8.62
N GLU A 15 -3.66 -4.98 -9.61
CA GLU A 15 -2.85 -6.00 -10.31
C GLU A 15 -1.45 -5.46 -10.67
N ILE A 16 -0.41 -6.28 -10.48
CA ILE A 16 0.99 -5.95 -10.78
C ILE A 16 1.30 -6.17 -12.27
N GLU A 17 0.99 -7.36 -12.82
CA GLU A 17 1.43 -7.80 -14.15
C GLU A 17 0.97 -6.90 -15.31
N ASN A 18 -0.21 -6.28 -15.20
CA ASN A 18 -0.78 -5.43 -16.24
C ASN A 18 -0.50 -3.94 -16.04
N HIS A 19 0.36 -3.56 -15.08
CA HIS A 19 0.51 -2.18 -14.63
C HIS A 19 -0.87 -1.53 -14.41
N GLY A 20 -1.67 -2.13 -13.52
CA GLY A 20 -2.98 -1.63 -13.17
C GLY A 20 -2.92 -0.19 -12.63
N ARG A 21 -4.05 0.37 -12.20
CA ARG A 21 -3.99 1.69 -11.55
C ARG A 21 -3.39 1.57 -10.15
N ALA A 22 -2.47 2.47 -9.83
CA ALA A 22 -2.00 2.64 -8.46
C ALA A 22 -3.11 3.26 -7.62
N ASP A 23 -3.72 2.47 -6.74
CA ASP A 23 -4.79 2.91 -5.86
C ASP A 23 -4.27 3.45 -4.54
N THR A 24 -3.09 3.00 -4.13
CA THR A 24 -2.39 3.50 -2.95
C THR A 24 -1.00 3.99 -3.34
N ILE A 25 -0.68 5.23 -3.00
CA ILE A 25 0.66 5.80 -3.22
C ILE A 25 1.10 6.39 -1.89
N VAL A 26 2.17 5.85 -1.32
CA VAL A 26 2.69 6.27 -0.02
C VAL A 26 4.19 6.53 -0.14
N PHE A 27 4.60 7.74 0.22
CA PHE A 27 6.00 8.10 0.40
C PHE A 27 6.39 7.90 1.87
N LEU A 28 7.43 7.11 2.09
CA LEU A 28 8.02 6.84 3.38
C LEU A 28 9.44 7.40 3.38
N SER A 29 9.79 8.19 4.40
CA SER A 29 11.15 8.69 4.57
C SER A 29 11.63 8.40 5.98
N ILE A 30 12.74 7.69 6.09
CA ILE A 30 13.31 7.22 7.37
C ILE A 30 14.66 7.90 7.55
N SER A 31 14.92 8.50 8.71
CA SER A 31 16.28 8.90 9.11
C SER A 31 16.87 7.84 10.04
N PRO A 32 17.85 7.04 9.60
CA PRO A 32 18.47 6.03 10.46
C PRO A 32 19.20 6.63 11.67
N LYS A 33 19.67 7.89 11.54
CA LYS A 33 20.42 8.59 12.58
C LYS A 33 19.52 9.06 13.72
N THR A 34 18.39 9.70 13.40
CA THR A 34 17.47 10.25 14.41
C THR A 34 16.33 9.29 14.76
N LYS A 35 16.16 8.19 14.00
CA LYS A 35 15.01 7.28 14.04
C LYS A 35 13.68 7.94 13.69
N ASP A 36 13.71 9.10 13.05
CA ASP A 36 12.50 9.80 12.62
C ASP A 36 11.92 9.20 11.34
N VAL A 37 10.60 9.01 11.34
CA VAL A 37 9.85 8.45 10.22
C VAL A 37 8.79 9.45 9.77
N LEU A 38 8.82 9.78 8.48
CA LEU A 38 7.77 10.56 7.80
C LEU A 38 6.99 9.62 6.88
N ILE A 39 5.67 9.65 7.00
CA ILE A 39 4.74 8.92 6.13
C ILE A 39 3.82 9.94 5.48
N LEU A 40 3.82 9.99 4.15
CA LEU A 40 2.95 10.85 3.35
C LEU A 40 2.15 9.99 2.38
N SER A 41 0.83 9.99 2.54
CA SER A 41 -0.06 9.41 1.53
C SER A 41 -0.32 10.44 0.43
N ILE A 42 -0.13 10.04 -0.82
CA ILE A 42 -0.37 10.87 -2.00
C ILE A 42 -1.69 10.42 -2.64
N PRO A 43 -2.71 11.29 -2.73
CA PRO A 43 -3.95 10.95 -3.41
C PRO A 43 -3.69 10.52 -4.86
N ARG A 44 -4.31 9.42 -5.32
CA ARG A 44 -4.12 8.89 -6.68
C ARG A 44 -4.45 9.87 -7.81
N ASP A 45 -5.36 10.81 -7.53
CA ASP A 45 -5.82 11.82 -8.48
C ASP A 45 -5.04 13.14 -8.38
N THR A 46 -3.94 13.19 -7.60
CA THR A 46 -3.04 14.35 -7.55
C THR A 46 -2.55 14.67 -8.96
N ARG A 47 -2.77 15.91 -9.41
CA ARG A 47 -2.40 16.36 -10.75
C ARG A 47 -0.92 16.79 -10.77
N VAL A 48 -0.11 16.11 -11.57
CA VAL A 48 1.36 16.28 -11.62
C VAL A 48 1.86 16.23 -13.05
N GLU A 49 3.06 16.77 -13.28
CA GLU A 49 3.78 16.57 -14.54
C GLU A 49 4.39 15.17 -14.54
N ILE A 50 3.98 14.33 -15.50
CA ILE A 50 4.54 12.99 -15.70
C ILE A 50 5.63 13.07 -16.78
N PRO A 51 6.89 12.69 -16.47
CA PRO A 51 7.99 12.77 -17.43
C PRO A 51 7.68 12.06 -18.76
N GLY A 52 7.73 12.81 -19.86
CA GLY A 52 7.44 12.30 -21.22
C GLY A 52 5.96 12.09 -21.54
N ARG A 53 5.03 12.53 -20.67
CA ARG A 53 3.57 12.38 -20.86
C ARG A 53 2.79 13.68 -20.62
N GLY A 54 3.36 14.67 -19.93
CA GLY A 54 2.69 15.93 -19.61
C GLY A 54 1.88 15.86 -18.31
N MET A 55 1.03 16.87 -18.08
CA MET A 55 0.19 16.97 -16.88
C MET A 55 -0.94 15.94 -16.86
N ASP A 56 -0.95 15.06 -15.86
CA ASP A 56 -2.01 14.06 -15.65
C ASP A 56 -2.13 13.69 -14.15
N LYS A 57 -3.00 12.74 -13.81
CA LYS A 57 -3.12 12.14 -12.48
C LYS A 57 -1.92 11.26 -12.16
N ILE A 58 -1.36 11.39 -10.96
CA ILE A 58 -0.13 10.71 -10.56
C ILE A 58 -0.23 9.17 -10.67
N ASN A 59 -1.40 8.58 -10.46
CA ASN A 59 -1.58 7.14 -10.58
C ASN A 59 -1.43 6.63 -12.03
N HIS A 60 -1.62 7.49 -13.04
CA HIS A 60 -1.41 7.12 -14.43
C HIS A 60 0.07 6.89 -14.73
N ALA A 61 0.99 7.46 -13.95
CA ALA A 61 2.43 7.22 -14.12
C ALA A 61 2.77 5.72 -13.98
N TYR A 62 2.13 5.02 -13.05
CA TYR A 62 2.32 3.57 -12.90
C TYR A 62 1.72 2.80 -14.09
N ALA A 63 0.51 3.17 -14.55
CA ALA A 63 -0.09 2.54 -15.72
C ALA A 63 0.71 2.76 -17.03
N PHE A 64 1.42 3.89 -17.14
CA PHE A 64 2.16 4.25 -18.35
C PHE A 64 3.58 3.67 -18.42
N GLY A 65 4.18 3.33 -17.29
CA GLY A 65 5.61 2.95 -17.26
C GLY A 65 6.05 2.30 -15.96
N GLY A 66 5.11 1.67 -15.25
CA GLY A 66 5.36 0.87 -14.07
C GLY A 66 6.01 1.63 -12.92
N GLU A 67 6.72 0.85 -12.12
CA GLU A 67 7.49 1.22 -10.95
C GLU A 67 8.52 2.31 -11.24
N LYS A 68 9.14 2.29 -12.43
CA LYS A 68 10.15 3.29 -12.84
C LYS A 68 9.53 4.66 -13.08
N LEU A 69 8.44 4.74 -13.83
CA LEU A 69 7.84 6.02 -14.18
C LEU A 69 7.13 6.66 -12.98
N ILE A 70 6.42 5.87 -12.16
CA ILE A 70 5.81 6.41 -10.94
C ILE A 70 6.88 6.89 -9.95
N SER A 71 8.00 6.17 -9.79
CA SER A 71 9.09 6.59 -8.92
C SER A 71 9.70 7.92 -9.36
N LYS A 72 9.96 8.09 -10.67
CA LYS A 72 10.43 9.36 -11.24
C LYS A 72 9.43 10.49 -11.06
N THR A 73 8.15 10.20 -11.27
CA THR A 73 7.06 11.18 -11.14
C THR A 73 6.95 11.67 -9.71
N VAL A 74 6.90 10.76 -8.73
CA VAL A 74 6.85 11.12 -7.30
C VAL A 74 8.13 11.86 -6.88
N SER A 75 9.29 11.40 -7.34
CA SER A 75 10.57 12.06 -7.06
C SER A 75 10.58 13.52 -7.53
N SER A 76 10.07 13.77 -8.74
CA SER A 76 9.96 15.12 -9.31
C SER A 76 8.89 15.96 -8.62
N PHE A 77 7.75 15.36 -8.28
CA PHE A 77 6.64 16.05 -7.60
C PHE A 77 7.01 16.52 -6.19
N LEU A 78 7.73 15.68 -5.44
CA LEU A 78 8.15 15.98 -4.06
C LEU A 78 9.52 16.66 -3.97
N ASP A 79 10.23 16.80 -5.11
CA ASP A 79 11.60 17.31 -5.19
C ASP A 79 12.59 16.60 -4.25
N VAL A 80 12.47 15.27 -4.16
CA VAL A 80 13.35 14.42 -3.35
C VAL A 80 13.67 13.11 -4.07
N PRO A 81 14.85 12.51 -3.88
CA PRO A 81 15.19 11.24 -4.51
C PRO A 81 14.35 10.10 -3.93
N ILE A 82 13.89 9.18 -4.78
CA ILE A 82 13.34 7.88 -4.35
C ILE A 82 14.47 6.85 -4.43
N HIS A 83 14.87 6.30 -3.28
CA HIS A 83 15.97 5.34 -3.20
C HIS A 83 15.47 3.91 -3.43
N PHE A 84 14.31 3.60 -2.85
CA PHE A 84 13.69 2.29 -2.97
C PHE A 84 12.21 2.40 -3.33
N TYR A 85 11.68 1.35 -3.94
CA TYR A 85 10.24 1.19 -4.14
C TYR A 85 9.79 -0.20 -3.73
N ALA A 86 8.53 -0.32 -3.34
CA ALA A 86 7.82 -1.57 -3.19
C ALA A 86 6.43 -1.42 -3.82
N VAL A 87 6.18 -2.19 -4.88
CA VAL A 87 4.85 -2.34 -5.47
C VAL A 87 4.26 -3.62 -4.90
N VAL A 88 3.05 -3.54 -4.36
CA VAL A 88 2.41 -4.62 -3.62
C VAL A 88 0.96 -4.72 -4.08
N ASP A 89 0.51 -5.92 -4.44
CA ASP A 89 -0.93 -6.14 -4.66
C ASP A 89 -1.66 -6.31 -3.32
N PHE A 90 -2.99 -6.28 -3.34
CA PHE A 90 -3.73 -6.38 -2.08
C PHE A 90 -3.66 -7.74 -1.40
N ASN A 91 -3.39 -8.82 -2.14
CA ASN A 91 -3.11 -10.13 -1.54
C ASN A 91 -1.78 -10.10 -0.78
N GLY A 92 -0.79 -9.37 -1.31
CA GLY A 92 0.46 -9.09 -0.62
C GLY A 92 0.24 -8.40 0.72
N PHE A 93 -0.56 -7.32 0.76
CA PHE A 93 -0.87 -6.67 2.04
C PHE A 93 -1.57 -7.61 3.05
N VAL A 94 -2.46 -8.47 2.57
CA VAL A 94 -3.13 -9.49 3.40
C VAL A 94 -2.12 -10.49 3.97
N ASN A 95 -1.21 -11.01 3.15
CA ASN A 95 -0.16 -11.93 3.59
C ASN A 95 0.80 -11.27 4.61
N ILE A 96 1.15 -9.99 4.42
CA ILE A 96 1.95 -9.25 5.42
C ILE A 96 1.24 -9.20 6.78
N ILE A 97 -0.09 -9.07 6.79
CA ILE A 97 -0.85 -9.00 8.04
C ILE A 97 -0.79 -10.32 8.81
N ASP A 98 -0.84 -11.45 8.10
CA ASP A 98 -0.72 -12.77 8.73
C ASP A 98 0.68 -12.95 9.35
N GLU A 99 1.74 -12.55 8.64
CA GLU A 99 3.13 -12.59 9.13
C GLU A 99 3.38 -11.65 10.32
N LEU A 100 2.76 -10.46 10.32
CA LEU A 100 2.89 -9.48 11.39
C LEU A 100 1.97 -9.77 12.60
N GLY A 101 1.12 -10.78 12.53
CA GLY A 101 0.17 -11.13 13.58
C GLY A 101 -0.94 -10.09 13.74
N ARG A 102 -1.70 -9.83 12.67
CA ARG A 102 -2.92 -8.99 12.59
C ARG A 102 -2.69 -7.47 12.49
N VAL A 103 -3.72 -6.66 12.25
CA VAL A 103 -3.64 -5.20 12.18
C VAL A 103 -4.87 -4.55 12.82
N GLU A 104 -4.70 -3.44 13.53
CA GLU A 104 -5.84 -2.67 14.06
C GLU A 104 -6.41 -1.77 12.95
N ILE A 105 -7.71 -1.90 12.69
CA ILE A 105 -8.48 -1.06 11.76
C ILE A 105 -9.73 -0.56 12.48
N ASP A 106 -10.02 0.72 12.34
CA ASP A 106 -11.29 1.30 12.75
C ASP A 106 -12.32 1.10 11.63
N VAL A 107 -13.26 0.18 11.78
CA VAL A 107 -14.24 -0.15 10.75
C VAL A 107 -15.36 0.90 10.77
N GLU A 108 -15.58 1.58 9.65
CA GLU A 108 -16.42 2.78 9.60
C GLU A 108 -17.92 2.50 9.83
N LYS A 109 -18.36 1.30 9.47
CA LYS A 109 -19.76 0.88 9.54
C LYS A 109 -19.85 -0.64 9.50
N GLU A 110 -21.03 -1.17 9.80
CA GLU A 110 -21.28 -2.58 9.67
C GLU A 110 -21.09 -3.02 8.21
N MET A 111 -20.30 -4.06 8.03
CA MET A 111 -20.05 -4.70 6.75
C MET A 111 -20.49 -6.14 6.88
N HIS A 112 -21.72 -6.40 6.45
CA HIS A 112 -22.29 -7.73 6.42
C HIS A 112 -22.70 -8.06 4.99
N TYR A 113 -22.12 -9.11 4.41
CA TYR A 113 -22.45 -9.58 3.07
C TYR A 113 -22.18 -11.07 2.96
N VAL A 114 -23.15 -11.81 2.44
CA VAL A 114 -23.03 -13.26 2.24
C VAL A 114 -23.40 -13.56 0.80
N ASP A 115 -22.43 -14.05 0.04
CA ASP A 115 -22.62 -14.63 -1.28
C ASP A 115 -22.36 -16.14 -1.22
N LYS A 116 -23.45 -16.90 -1.21
CA LYS A 116 -23.40 -18.37 -1.18
C LYS A 116 -22.94 -18.99 -2.50
N ALA A 117 -23.05 -18.27 -3.62
CA ALA A 117 -22.61 -18.76 -4.93
C ALA A 117 -21.12 -18.51 -5.15
N GLY A 118 -20.61 -17.36 -4.68
CA GLY A 118 -19.19 -16.99 -4.74
C GLY A 118 -18.34 -17.42 -3.55
N GLY A 119 -18.95 -18.00 -2.50
CA GLY A 119 -18.24 -18.41 -1.28
C GLY A 119 -17.66 -17.22 -0.49
N VAL A 120 -18.29 -16.05 -0.55
CA VAL A 120 -17.82 -14.84 0.12
C VAL A 120 -18.70 -14.55 1.32
N GLU A 121 -18.11 -14.59 2.51
CA GLU A 121 -18.72 -14.12 3.75
C GLU A 121 -17.92 -12.93 4.28
N ILE A 122 -18.60 -11.80 4.49
CA ILE A 122 -18.06 -10.59 5.09
C ILE A 122 -18.87 -10.33 6.34
N ASN A 123 -18.19 -10.27 7.48
CA ASN A 123 -18.83 -9.95 8.76
C ASN A 123 -17.89 -9.10 9.62
N LEU A 124 -18.01 -7.77 9.51
CA LEU A 124 -17.26 -6.80 10.30
C LEU A 124 -18.20 -5.80 10.96
N TYR A 125 -17.99 -5.56 12.25
CA TYR A 125 -18.75 -4.60 13.04
C TYR A 125 -18.12 -3.20 13.02
N PRO A 126 -18.87 -2.11 13.23
CA PRO A 126 -18.30 -0.79 13.40
C PRO A 126 -17.30 -0.71 14.58
N GLY A 127 -16.29 0.15 14.45
CA GLY A 127 -15.32 0.47 15.50
C GLY A 127 -13.96 -0.23 15.35
N LYS A 128 -13.09 -0.02 16.34
CA LYS A 128 -11.73 -0.59 16.34
C LYS A 128 -11.77 -2.11 16.44
N GLN A 129 -11.17 -2.76 15.46
CA GLN A 129 -11.05 -4.20 15.39
C GLN A 129 -9.62 -4.61 15.02
N ILE A 130 -9.22 -5.78 15.52
CA ILE A 130 -7.97 -6.42 15.13
C ILE A 130 -8.30 -7.42 14.01
N LEU A 131 -7.84 -7.12 12.81
CA LEU A 131 -8.08 -7.91 11.60
C LEU A 131 -6.86 -8.79 11.30
N ASP A 132 -7.07 -10.09 11.11
CA ASP A 132 -6.11 -11.00 10.45
C ASP A 132 -6.21 -10.87 8.94
N GLY A 133 -5.48 -11.68 8.18
CA GLY A 133 -5.50 -11.66 6.72
C GLY A 133 -6.90 -11.89 6.16
N GLU A 134 -7.65 -12.86 6.69
CA GLU A 134 -9.01 -13.17 6.25
C GLU A 134 -9.95 -11.97 6.45
N LYS A 135 -10.01 -11.41 7.67
CA LYS A 135 -10.86 -10.24 7.93
C LYS A 135 -10.39 -8.99 7.19
N SER A 136 -9.10 -8.85 6.92
CA SER A 136 -8.56 -7.77 6.12
C SER A 136 -8.99 -7.89 4.65
N LEU A 137 -9.02 -9.12 4.12
CA LEU A 137 -9.55 -9.41 2.80
C LEU A 137 -11.05 -9.09 2.72
N GLN A 138 -11.83 -9.47 3.74
CA GLN A 138 -13.24 -9.08 3.86
C GLN A 138 -13.42 -7.55 3.84
N TYR A 139 -12.58 -6.83 4.60
CA TYR A 139 -12.62 -5.36 4.67
C TYR A 139 -12.41 -4.70 3.31
N ILE A 140 -11.40 -5.13 2.54
CA ILE A 140 -11.11 -4.54 1.21
C ILE A 140 -12.04 -5.02 0.10
N ARG A 141 -12.69 -6.19 0.24
CA ARG A 141 -13.64 -6.73 -0.75
C ARG A 141 -15.06 -6.16 -0.61
N PHE A 142 -15.38 -5.51 0.50
CA PHE A 142 -16.72 -4.98 0.73
C PHE A 142 -17.08 -3.88 -0.30
N ARG A 143 -18.16 -4.03 -1.05
CA ARG A 143 -18.61 -3.05 -2.07
C ARG A 143 -20.00 -2.47 -1.82
N GLN A 144 -20.69 -2.90 -0.77
CA GLN A 144 -22.03 -2.41 -0.41
C GLN A 144 -21.97 -1.07 0.33
N ASP A 145 -21.42 -0.05 -0.32
CA ASP A 145 -21.46 1.32 0.14
C ASP A 145 -22.08 2.24 -0.91
N ARG A 146 -22.50 3.45 -0.49
CA ARG A 146 -23.09 4.46 -1.38
C ARG A 146 -22.06 5.07 -2.35
N PHE A 147 -20.79 4.73 -2.21
CA PHE A 147 -19.64 5.31 -2.91
C PHE A 147 -19.01 4.34 -3.93
N GLY A 148 -19.54 3.12 -4.08
CA GLY A 148 -19.05 2.10 -5.00
C GLY A 148 -17.55 1.83 -4.87
N ASP A 149 -16.83 1.95 -5.98
CA ASP A 149 -15.38 1.70 -6.03
C ASP A 149 -14.55 2.73 -5.24
N LEU A 150 -15.07 3.93 -5.01
CA LEU A 150 -14.36 4.94 -4.21
C LEU A 150 -14.23 4.51 -2.74
N GLY A 151 -15.26 3.87 -2.20
CA GLY A 151 -15.21 3.33 -0.84
C GLY A 151 -14.20 2.19 -0.72
N ARG A 152 -14.13 1.32 -1.73
CA ARG A 152 -13.13 0.24 -1.82
C ARG A 152 -11.70 0.78 -1.77
N ILE A 153 -11.40 1.75 -2.62
CA ILE A 153 -10.06 2.38 -2.71
C ILE A 153 -9.68 3.02 -1.37
N LYS A 154 -10.61 3.69 -0.69
CA LYS A 154 -10.34 4.29 0.63
C LYS A 154 -9.96 3.24 1.67
N ARG A 155 -10.64 2.09 1.70
CA ARG A 155 -10.33 1.00 2.64
C ARG A 155 -9.00 0.36 2.34
N GLN A 156 -8.72 0.11 1.06
CA GLN A 156 -7.43 -0.36 0.58
C GLN A 156 -6.28 0.55 1.03
N GLN A 157 -6.40 1.87 0.82
CA GLN A 157 -5.43 2.86 1.32
C GLN A 157 -5.31 2.84 2.85
N LYS A 158 -6.43 2.74 3.57
CA LYS A 158 -6.45 2.68 5.03
C LYS A 158 -5.72 1.44 5.55
N LEU A 159 -5.98 0.27 4.96
CA LEU A 159 -5.34 -0.98 5.31
C LEU A 159 -3.83 -0.89 5.09
N ALA A 160 -3.40 -0.47 3.90
CA ALA A 160 -1.99 -0.32 3.57
C ALA A 160 -1.27 0.64 4.56
N LEU A 161 -1.87 1.79 4.88
CA LEU A 161 -1.31 2.72 5.86
C LEU A 161 -1.23 2.13 7.27
N ALA A 162 -2.22 1.32 7.69
CA ALA A 162 -2.19 0.67 8.99
C ALA A 162 -1.08 -0.40 9.06
N VAL A 163 -0.89 -1.18 8.00
CA VAL A 163 0.20 -2.16 7.88
C VAL A 163 1.56 -1.47 7.94
N ILE A 164 1.77 -0.41 7.14
CA ILE A 164 3.01 0.37 7.14
C ILE A 164 3.30 0.92 8.55
N LYS A 165 2.30 1.53 9.20
CA LYS A 165 2.46 2.05 10.57
C LYS A 165 2.80 0.94 11.58
N LYS A 166 2.20 -0.25 11.45
CA LYS A 166 2.51 -1.39 12.31
C LYS A 166 3.95 -1.86 12.12
N MET A 167 4.42 -1.97 10.87
CA MET A 167 5.80 -2.34 10.55
C MET A 167 6.81 -1.35 11.15
N MET A 168 6.52 -0.04 11.08
CA MET A 168 7.41 0.99 11.62
C MET A 168 7.47 1.02 13.15
N LYS A 169 6.41 0.60 13.85
CA LYS A 169 6.38 0.58 15.33
C LYS A 169 7.12 -0.60 15.94
N PHE A 170 7.20 -1.73 15.25
CA PHE A 170 7.67 -2.99 15.83
C PHE A 170 9.19 -3.22 15.74
N ASP A 171 9.97 -2.24 15.27
CA ASP A 171 11.35 -2.46 14.81
C ASP A 171 11.45 -3.65 13.81
N SER A 172 10.30 -3.97 13.18
CA SER A 172 10.12 -5.04 12.18
C SER A 172 10.88 -4.74 10.88
N ILE A 173 11.59 -3.61 10.81
CA ILE A 173 12.56 -3.34 9.75
C ILE A 173 13.57 -4.48 9.67
N THR A 174 13.93 -5.06 10.81
CA THR A 174 14.79 -6.26 10.88
C THR A 174 14.17 -7.52 10.26
N LYS A 175 12.82 -7.60 10.16
CA LYS A 175 12.07 -8.71 9.57
C LYS A 175 11.73 -8.51 8.09
N ILE A 176 11.97 -7.32 7.53
CA ILE A 176 11.68 -7.01 6.12
C ILE A 176 12.31 -8.02 5.15
N PRO A 177 13.56 -8.49 5.32
CA PRO A 177 14.13 -9.51 4.44
C PRO A 177 13.32 -10.81 4.44
N GLN A 178 12.94 -11.31 5.62
CA GLN A 178 12.15 -12.54 5.78
C GLN A 178 10.76 -12.41 5.15
N ILE A 179 10.09 -11.28 5.39
CA ILE A 179 8.79 -10.96 4.79
C ILE A 179 8.92 -10.90 3.25
N SER A 180 10.00 -10.32 2.72
CA SER A 180 10.18 -10.20 1.27
C SER A 180 10.38 -11.55 0.56
N GLU A 181 10.99 -12.54 1.22
CA GLU A 181 11.22 -13.86 0.63
C GLU A 181 9.94 -14.68 0.52
N GLY A 182 9.09 -14.66 1.56
CA GLY A 182 7.79 -15.36 1.58
C GLY A 182 6.75 -14.73 0.64
N MET A 183 7.04 -13.53 0.13
CA MET A 183 6.11 -12.73 -0.68
C MET A 183 6.53 -12.60 -2.14
N LYS A 184 7.49 -13.41 -2.60
CA LYS A 184 7.88 -13.50 -4.01
C LYS A 184 6.63 -13.80 -4.86
N GLY A 185 6.24 -12.84 -5.71
CA GLY A 185 5.04 -12.91 -6.56
C GLY A 185 3.95 -11.88 -6.21
N TYR A 186 3.92 -11.38 -4.97
CA TYR A 186 2.98 -10.33 -4.54
C TYR A 186 3.65 -8.97 -4.33
N ILE A 187 4.98 -8.95 -4.36
CA ILE A 187 5.80 -7.75 -4.22
C ILE A 187 6.79 -7.65 -5.38
N GLU A 188 6.84 -6.48 -5.99
CA GLU A 188 7.94 -6.05 -6.85
C GLU A 188 8.74 -4.95 -6.13
N THR A 189 10.04 -5.14 -5.94
CA THR A 189 10.88 -4.19 -5.22
C THR A 189 12.32 -4.20 -5.69
N ASN A 190 13.00 -3.06 -5.56
CA ASN A 190 14.45 -2.95 -5.72
C ASN A 190 15.22 -3.05 -4.39
N ILE A 191 14.54 -3.36 -3.28
CA ILE A 191 15.15 -3.65 -1.98
C ILE A 191 15.73 -5.07 -2.07
N LYS A 192 17.04 -5.21 -1.89
CA LYS A 192 17.68 -6.53 -1.82
C LYS A 192 17.61 -7.05 -0.38
N ALA A 193 17.03 -8.22 -0.17
CA ALA A 193 17.27 -9.00 1.04
C ALA A 193 18.77 -9.36 1.07
N GLN A 194 19.46 -9.00 2.15
CA GLN A 194 20.82 -9.47 2.43
C GLN A 194 20.76 -10.70 3.32
#